data_AF-A0A3D3P5J5-F1
#
_entry.id   AF-A0A3D3P5J5-F1
#
_cell.length_a   1.000
_cell.length_b   1.000
_cell.length_c   1.000
_cell.angle_alpha   90.00
_cell.angle_beta   90.00
_cell.angle_gamma   90.00
#
_symmetry.space_group_name_H-M   'P 1'
#
loop_
_entity.id
_entity.type
_entity.pdbx_description
1 polymer ?
#
loop_
_entity_poly.entity_id
_entity_poly.type
_entity_poly.pdbx_seq_one_letter_code
_entity_poly.pdbx_strand_id
1 'polypeptide(L)'
;KKLLKDLVSVARERKLEVIYGLPWVFSDEENAHLVRGDRSKFLNDVEKIMPVIYEEGLGVNTEKINFRDSPQHLSEMAARRRTERLVKILQEKFSVR
;
A
#
# COMPACT_ATOMS: atom_id res chain seq x y z
N LYS A 1 -13.98 -4.54 9.12
CA LYS A 1 -13.10 -3.34 9.01
C LYS A 1 -13.45 -2.24 10.05
N LYS A 2 -13.94 -2.60 11.25
CA LYS A 2 -14.35 -1.63 12.28
C LYS A 2 -13.19 -0.72 12.69
N LEU A 3 -12.02 -1.31 12.97
CA LEU A 3 -10.79 -0.59 13.30
C LEU A 3 -10.41 0.50 12.28
N LEU A 4 -10.54 0.23 10.97
CA LEU A 4 -10.23 1.23 9.94
C LEU A 4 -11.24 2.39 9.95
N LYS A 5 -12.52 2.10 10.19
CA LYS A 5 -13.56 3.15 10.31
C LYS A 5 -13.31 4.01 11.55
N ASP A 6 -12.97 3.39 12.66
CA ASP A 6 -12.67 4.08 13.92
C ASP A 6 -11.43 4.99 13.75
N LEU A 7 -10.37 4.49 13.09
CA LEU A 7 -9.19 5.28 12.78
C LEU A 7 -9.52 6.51 11.92
N VAL A 8 -10.32 6.34 10.87
CA VAL A 8 -10.74 7.46 10.00
C VAL A 8 -11.59 8.46 10.77
N SER A 9 -12.46 8.00 11.67
CA SER A 9 -13.27 8.89 12.52
C SER A 9 -12.37 9.78 13.39
N VAL A 10 -11.43 9.16 14.10
CA VAL A 10 -10.47 9.88 14.96
C VAL A 10 -9.59 10.84 14.16
N ALA A 11 -9.17 10.45 12.96
CA ALA A 11 -8.39 11.33 12.09
C ALA A 11 -9.19 12.55 11.61
N ARG A 12 -10.47 12.36 11.24
CA ARG A 12 -11.36 13.44 10.83
C ARG A 12 -11.63 14.43 11.95
N GLU A 13 -11.84 13.96 13.18
CA GLU A 13 -11.96 14.84 14.36
C GLU A 13 -10.75 15.75 14.54
N ARG A 14 -9.56 15.26 14.13
CA ARG A 14 -8.29 15.98 14.16
C ARG A 14 -7.97 16.75 12.87
N LYS A 15 -8.90 16.79 11.91
CA LYS A 15 -8.70 17.40 10.58
C LYS A 15 -7.50 16.82 9.82
N LEU A 16 -7.24 15.52 10.00
CA LEU A 16 -6.22 14.77 9.28
C LEU A 16 -6.85 13.98 8.14
N GLU A 17 -6.26 14.08 6.96
CA GLU A 17 -6.60 13.21 5.83
C GLU A 17 -5.85 11.88 5.96
N VAL A 18 -6.58 10.78 5.77
CA VAL A 18 -6.01 9.42 5.83
C VAL A 18 -6.15 8.78 4.47
N ILE A 19 -5.03 8.27 3.97
CA ILE A 19 -4.95 7.55 2.71
C ILE A 19 -4.34 6.17 3.02
N TYR A 20 -4.88 5.12 2.43
CA TYR A 20 -4.41 3.76 2.64
C TYR A 20 -3.54 3.28 1.47
N GLY A 21 -2.40 2.67 1.77
CA GLY A 21 -1.54 2.03 0.76
C GLY A 21 -0.99 0.71 1.30
N LEU A 22 -1.08 -0.37 0.51
CA LEU A 22 -0.55 -1.66 0.91
C LEU A 22 0.98 -1.67 0.82
N PRO A 23 1.69 -2.26 1.81
CA PRO A 23 3.12 -2.48 1.70
C PRO A 23 3.44 -3.44 0.55
N TRP A 24 4.65 -3.34 0.02
CA TRP A 24 5.15 -4.34 -0.91
C TRP A 24 5.29 -5.69 -0.20
N VAL A 25 5.05 -6.78 -0.94
CA VAL A 25 5.24 -8.14 -0.46
C VAL A 25 5.89 -8.98 -1.54
N PHE A 26 6.74 -9.90 -1.10
CA PHE A 26 7.27 -10.95 -1.95
C PHE A 26 6.20 -12.02 -2.17
N SER A 27 6.01 -12.40 -3.42
CA SER A 27 5.35 -13.64 -3.81
C SER A 27 6.18 -14.29 -4.90
N ASP A 28 6.23 -15.61 -4.96
CA ASP A 28 6.70 -16.29 -6.16
C ASP A 28 5.77 -15.98 -7.36
N GLU A 29 6.27 -16.23 -8.57
CA GLU A 29 5.52 -15.97 -9.80
C GLU A 29 4.25 -16.80 -9.91
N GLU A 30 4.29 -18.04 -9.41
CA GLU A 30 3.17 -18.98 -9.40
C GLU A 30 1.97 -18.40 -8.64
N ASN A 31 2.20 -17.85 -7.45
CA ASN A 31 1.15 -17.35 -6.57
C ASN A 31 0.87 -15.85 -6.72
N ALA A 32 1.72 -15.10 -7.45
CA ALA A 32 1.61 -13.65 -7.55
C ALA A 32 0.24 -13.17 -8.03
N HIS A 33 -0.40 -13.90 -8.94
CA HIS A 33 -1.73 -13.58 -9.45
C HIS A 33 -2.82 -13.72 -8.38
N LEU A 34 -2.75 -14.76 -7.54
CA LEU A 34 -3.68 -14.99 -6.43
C LEU A 34 -3.56 -13.87 -5.38
N VAL A 35 -2.32 -13.56 -4.98
CA VAL A 35 -2.04 -12.49 -3.99
C VAL A 35 -2.54 -11.13 -4.51
N ARG A 36 -2.36 -10.84 -5.80
CA ARG A 36 -2.92 -9.64 -6.43
C ARG A 36 -4.45 -9.62 -6.38
N GLY A 37 -5.11 -10.75 -6.67
CA GLY A 37 -6.56 -10.88 -6.58
C GLY A 37 -7.10 -10.54 -5.19
N ASP A 38 -6.53 -11.15 -4.16
CA ASP A 38 -6.92 -10.92 -2.77
C ASP A 38 -6.70 -9.48 -2.32
N ARG A 39 -5.54 -8.90 -2.70
CA ARG A 39 -5.22 -7.50 -2.41
C ARG A 39 -6.16 -6.54 -3.11
N SER A 40 -6.52 -6.80 -4.38
CA SER A 40 -7.49 -5.99 -5.12
C SER A 40 -8.85 -5.98 -4.42
N LYS A 41 -9.36 -7.16 -4.05
CA LYS A 41 -10.62 -7.29 -3.31
C LYS A 41 -10.59 -6.53 -1.99
N PHE A 42 -9.48 -6.65 -1.25
CA PHE A 42 -9.32 -5.94 0.01
C PHE A 42 -9.29 -4.41 -0.19
N LEU A 43 -8.51 -3.91 -1.15
CA LEU A 43 -8.39 -2.49 -1.44
C LEU A 43 -9.73 -1.88 -1.90
N ASN A 44 -10.48 -2.57 -2.77
CA ASN A 44 -11.81 -2.14 -3.20
C ASN A 44 -12.79 -1.94 -2.03
N ASP A 45 -12.65 -2.74 -0.97
CA ASP A 45 -13.46 -2.54 0.22
C ASP A 45 -12.93 -1.45 1.16
N VAL A 46 -11.61 -1.22 1.18
CA VAL A 46 -11.00 -0.12 1.95
C VAL A 46 -11.33 1.23 1.31
N GLU A 47 -11.39 1.29 -0.02
CA GLU A 47 -11.71 2.50 -0.79
C GLU A 47 -13.10 3.06 -0.46
N LYS A 48 -14.03 2.20 -0.01
CA LYS A 48 -15.36 2.61 0.51
C LYS A 48 -15.28 3.34 1.85
N ILE A 49 -14.12 3.35 2.52
CA ILE A 49 -13.89 3.92 3.85
C ILE A 49 -12.98 5.16 3.76
N MET A 50 -11.91 5.07 2.97
CA MET A 50 -10.92 6.15 2.78
C MET A 50 -10.23 6.00 1.41
N PRO A 51 -9.63 7.07 0.86
CA PRO A 51 -8.86 6.98 -0.38
C PRO A 51 -7.75 5.93 -0.32
N VAL A 52 -7.48 5.27 -1.45
CA VAL A 52 -6.47 4.22 -1.58
C VAL A 52 -5.40 4.61 -2.61
N ILE A 53 -4.14 4.32 -2.31
CA ILE A 53 -3.04 4.32 -3.27
C ILE A 53 -2.91 2.93 -3.87
N TYR A 54 -3.24 2.82 -5.16
CA TYR A 54 -2.98 1.64 -5.96
C TYR A 54 -1.57 1.73 -6.57
N GLU A 55 -0.64 0.94 -6.04
CA GLU A 55 0.68 0.75 -6.61
C GLU A 55 0.65 -0.31 -7.73
N GLU A 56 1.61 -0.22 -8.66
CA GLU A 56 1.82 -1.23 -9.70
C GLU A 56 1.91 -2.65 -9.10
N GLY A 57 1.27 -3.61 -9.77
CA GLY A 57 1.21 -4.99 -9.27
C GLY A 57 0.54 -5.14 -7.89
N LEU A 58 -0.16 -4.11 -7.41
CA LEU A 58 -0.78 -4.06 -6.08
C LEU A 58 0.22 -4.27 -4.93
N GLY A 59 1.47 -3.85 -5.16
CA GLY A 59 2.58 -4.06 -4.24
C GLY A 59 3.09 -5.51 -4.19
N VAL A 60 2.69 -6.39 -5.11
CA VAL A 60 3.26 -7.74 -5.21
C VAL A 60 4.50 -7.70 -6.10
N ASN A 61 5.65 -8.07 -5.54
CA ASN A 61 6.93 -8.11 -6.21
C ASN A 61 7.48 -9.55 -6.21
N THR A 62 7.97 -10.04 -7.35
CA THR A 62 8.47 -11.41 -7.52
C THR A 62 10.00 -11.50 -7.44
N GLU A 63 10.69 -10.38 -7.29
CA GLU A 63 12.14 -10.33 -7.19
C GLU A 63 12.56 -10.40 -5.72
N LYS A 64 13.08 -11.56 -5.30
CA LYS A 64 13.51 -11.79 -3.91
C LYS A 64 14.56 -10.78 -3.42
N ILE A 65 15.39 -10.23 -4.31
CA ILE A 65 16.42 -9.22 -3.99
C ILE A 65 15.84 -7.92 -3.40
N ASN A 66 14.56 -7.66 -3.62
CA ASN A 66 13.88 -6.50 -3.04
C ASN A 66 13.54 -6.67 -1.56
N PHE A 67 13.82 -7.84 -0.96
CA PHE A 67 13.45 -8.19 0.41
C PHE A 67 14.68 -8.66 1.19
N ARG A 68 14.73 -8.32 2.49
CA ARG A 68 15.90 -8.55 3.35
C ARG A 68 15.87 -9.91 4.02
N ASP A 69 14.83 -10.18 4.80
CA ASP A 69 14.71 -11.31 5.72
C ASP A 69 13.33 -11.97 5.68
N SER A 70 12.27 -11.20 5.40
CA SER A 70 10.91 -11.70 5.30
C SER A 70 10.22 -11.24 4.01
N PRO A 71 9.10 -11.89 3.62
CA PRO A 71 8.30 -11.44 2.48
C PRO A 71 7.76 -10.01 2.61
N GLN A 72 7.74 -9.42 3.81
CA GLN A 72 7.21 -8.07 4.05
C GLN A 72 8.31 -7.02 4.26
N HIS A 73 9.53 -7.45 4.56
CA HIS A 73 10.63 -6.54 4.90
C HIS A 73 11.47 -6.23 3.68
N LEU A 74 11.31 -5.01 3.16
CA LEU A 74 12.07 -4.52 2.03
C LEU A 74 13.57 -4.39 2.35
N SER A 75 14.40 -4.63 1.35
CA SER A 75 15.79 -4.18 1.36
C SER A 75 15.86 -2.65 1.35
N GLU A 76 16.98 -2.08 1.76
CA GLU A 76 17.17 -0.62 1.82
C GLU A 76 16.87 0.05 0.46
N MET A 77 17.43 -0.50 -0.62
CA MET A 77 17.23 0.01 -1.97
C MET A 77 15.76 -0.06 -2.39
N ALA A 78 15.06 -1.16 -2.09
CA ALA A 78 13.65 -1.31 -2.42
C ALA A 78 12.76 -0.39 -1.60
N ALA A 79 13.05 -0.21 -0.31
CA ALA A 79 12.36 0.74 0.56
C ALA A 79 12.50 2.17 0.05
N ARG A 80 13.73 2.58 -0.35
CA ARG A 80 13.97 3.90 -0.95
C ARG A 80 13.15 4.11 -2.22
N ARG A 81 13.22 3.15 -3.17
CA ARG A 81 12.47 3.20 -4.42
C ARG A 81 10.95 3.32 -4.19
N ARG A 82 10.42 2.56 -3.23
CA ARG A 82 8.99 2.63 -2.91
C ARG A 82 8.63 3.99 -2.30
N THR A 83 9.44 4.52 -1.38
CA THR A 83 9.22 5.84 -0.80
C THR A 83 9.20 6.94 -1.86
N GLU A 84 10.17 6.95 -2.78
CA GLU A 84 10.22 7.91 -3.89
C GLU A 84 8.94 7.86 -4.75
N ARG A 85 8.44 6.64 -5.05
CA ARG A 85 7.17 6.44 -5.76
C ARG A 85 5.97 6.97 -4.97
N LEU A 86 5.89 6.67 -3.68
CA LEU A 86 4.77 7.11 -2.83
C LEU A 86 4.73 8.64 -2.69
N VAL A 87 5.88 9.28 -2.50
CA VAL A 87 5.99 10.75 -2.45
C VAL A 87 5.44 11.36 -3.74
N LYS A 88 5.84 10.84 -4.90
CA LYS A 88 5.35 11.32 -6.19
C LYS A 88 3.82 11.18 -6.31
N ILE A 89 3.26 10.04 -5.91
CA ILE A 89 1.80 9.82 -5.93
C ILE A 89 1.07 10.80 -5.00
N LEU A 90 1.62 11.04 -3.80
CA LEU A 90 1.03 11.99 -2.84
C LEU A 90 1.03 13.42 -3.37
N GLN A 91 2.13 13.85 -4.00
CA GLN A 91 2.24 15.17 -4.63
C GLN A 91 1.28 15.33 -5.80
N GLU A 92 1.16 14.32 -6.67
CA GLU A 92 0.33 14.38 -7.88
C GLU A 92 -1.18 14.27 -7.58
N LYS A 93 -1.57 13.35 -6.70
CA LYS A 93 -2.99 12.98 -6.52
C LYS A 93 -3.65 13.61 -5.32
N PHE A 94 -2.88 14.01 -4.31
CA PHE A 94 -3.42 14.44 -3.02
C PHE A 94 -2.99 15.85 -2.63
N SER A 95 -2.33 16.59 -3.52
CA SER A 95 -1.93 18.00 -3.32
C SER A 95 -1.21 18.24 -1.98
N VAL A 96 -0.46 17.25 -1.51
CA VAL A 96 0.35 17.35 -0.31
C VAL A 96 1.50 18.30 -0.63
N ARG A 97 1.37 19.57 -0.20
CA ARG A 97 2.40 20.61 -0.29
C ARG A 97 3.41 20.49 0.84
#